data_AF-A0A2M7M0H5-F1
#
_entry.id   AF-A0A2M7M0H5-F1
#
_cell.length_a   1.000
_cell.length_b   1.000
_cell.length_c   1.000
_cell.angle_alpha   90.00
_cell.angle_beta   90.00
_cell.angle_gamma   90.00
#
_symmetry.space_group_name_H-M   'P 1'
#
loop_
_entity.id
_entity.type
_entity.pdbx_description
1 polymer ?
#
loop_
_entity_poly.entity_id
_entity_poly.type
_entity_poly.pdbx_seq_one_letter_code
_entity_poly.pdbx_strand_id
1 'polypeptide(L)'
;MKKVIFGFIILIVFLLTFVILQLNNRVFPNTTLSQQQIGFKSSPEIKKQLDQLVKKPIVIIVNERQYKFAQKDLGIMLNQNATLDAIFEPNNKPIITRVKQWFSQLKHKQQILPVLTFSPDFYLFTQTIFDFSKQDDQIVIDNINKSINLQENSQKLQIDADNLRAQIVFNYSKQPLIITPLLVKLTNEQKQKKLFEQNQRLRDAFSQPLQIVMDRNGSLTKQTIPVSLLKEFISINYSPDQTTTLLTINQTPFDQFYSKQLALYFDSDVKLIKNVISQNVLGAMTNRVQGISTDVVFNQLKETANTNGEKAQKYIEIDISQQAMYLFENSNLIARHRISSGLYKPTPRGEFALINKANNAYSDIYHVWMSYWMAFYYEKETNSYYGIHELPYWVSGDGQKIQRPREFLGSPHTGGCVSLDIGIAKQVYDWSETGLPVYIYD
;
A
#
# COMPACT_ATOMS: atom_id res chain seq x y z
N MET A 1 -99.67 16.08 30.77
CA MET A 1 -98.95 16.43 29.51
C MET A 1 -98.15 17.74 29.59
N LYS A 2 -98.73 18.90 29.93
CA LYS A 2 -98.01 20.19 29.94
C LYS A 2 -96.75 20.24 30.84
N LYS A 3 -96.77 19.62 32.04
CA LYS A 3 -95.60 19.56 32.95
C LYS A 3 -94.44 18.71 32.41
N VAL A 4 -94.74 17.64 31.65
CA VAL A 4 -93.72 16.75 31.06
C VAL A 4 -93.06 17.42 29.86
N ILE A 5 -93.85 18.10 29.01
CA ILE A 5 -93.34 18.87 27.86
C ILE A 5 -92.46 20.05 28.34
N PHE A 6 -92.89 20.74 29.41
CA PHE A 6 -92.11 21.83 30.01
C PHE A 6 -90.77 21.34 30.60
N GLY A 7 -90.76 20.19 31.28
CA GLY A 7 -89.52 19.56 31.76
C GLY A 7 -88.57 19.16 30.62
N PHE A 8 -89.11 18.69 29.49
CA PHE A 8 -88.33 18.33 28.30
C PHE A 8 -87.69 19.56 27.62
N ILE A 9 -88.43 20.67 27.54
CA ILE A 9 -87.92 21.94 26.99
C ILE A 9 -86.80 22.49 27.88
N ILE A 10 -86.96 22.46 29.20
CA ILE A 10 -85.91 22.90 30.14
C ILE A 10 -84.65 22.04 29.99
N LEU A 11 -84.80 20.72 29.87
CA LEU A 11 -83.67 19.81 29.67
C LEU A 11 -82.94 20.10 28.35
N ILE A 12 -83.67 20.34 27.26
CA ILE A 12 -83.11 20.70 25.95
C ILE A 12 -82.38 22.04 26.00
N VAL A 13 -82.97 23.07 26.63
CA VAL A 13 -82.32 24.38 26.81
C VAL A 13 -81.08 24.27 27.68
N PHE A 14 -81.12 23.48 28.75
CA PHE A 14 -79.96 23.23 29.60
C PHE A 14 -78.84 22.50 28.85
N LEU A 15 -79.17 21.45 28.08
CA LEU A 15 -78.23 20.74 27.21
C LEU A 15 -77.64 21.65 26.14
N LEU A 16 -78.45 22.49 25.49
CA LEU A 16 -77.99 23.46 24.49
C LEU A 16 -77.06 24.50 25.13
N THR A 17 -77.43 25.06 26.27
CA THR A 17 -76.60 26.04 27.00
C THR A 17 -75.28 25.40 27.45
N PHE A 18 -75.33 24.18 27.97
CA PHE A 18 -74.16 23.41 28.37
C PHE A 18 -73.25 23.13 27.18
N VAL A 19 -73.80 22.66 26.05
CA VAL A 19 -73.04 22.43 24.81
C VAL A 19 -72.43 23.74 24.31
N ILE A 20 -73.17 24.84 24.27
CA ILE A 20 -72.65 26.15 23.85
C ILE A 20 -71.48 26.61 24.75
N LEU A 21 -71.58 26.41 26.07
CA LEU A 21 -70.48 26.71 27.00
C LEU A 21 -69.24 25.84 26.76
N GLN A 22 -69.43 24.56 26.42
CA GLN A 22 -68.34 23.66 26.04
C GLN A 22 -67.71 24.04 24.68
N LEU A 23 -68.51 24.48 23.72
CA LEU A 23 -68.08 24.83 22.36
C LEU A 23 -67.27 26.13 22.26
N ASN A 24 -67.42 27.04 23.22
CA ASN A 24 -66.75 28.33 23.17
C ASN A 24 -65.31 28.25 23.72
N ASN A 25 -65.10 27.59 24.87
CA ASN A 25 -63.84 27.77 25.62
C ASN A 25 -63.11 26.46 26.00
N ARG A 26 -63.53 25.31 25.45
CA ARG A 26 -62.93 24.01 25.77
C ARG A 26 -62.53 23.24 24.52
N VAL A 27 -61.54 22.37 24.70
CA VAL A 27 -61.09 21.41 23.68
C VAL A 27 -62.20 20.42 23.41
N PHE A 28 -62.40 20.07 22.14
CA PHE A 28 -63.44 19.13 21.74
C PHE A 28 -63.16 17.71 22.29
N PRO A 29 -64.21 16.87 22.49
CA PRO A 29 -64.07 15.51 22.99
C PRO A 29 -63.11 14.65 22.16
N ASN A 30 -62.58 13.57 22.76
CA ASN A 30 -61.67 12.61 22.10
C ASN A 30 -60.47 13.24 21.36
N THR A 31 -60.06 14.43 21.77
CA THR A 31 -58.85 15.08 21.26
C THR A 31 -57.65 14.72 22.12
N THR A 32 -56.57 14.30 21.48
CA THR A 32 -55.25 14.12 22.09
C THR A 32 -54.27 15.17 21.58
N LEU A 33 -53.39 15.65 22.46
CA LEU A 33 -52.16 16.33 22.08
C LEU A 33 -51.08 15.27 22.07
N SER A 34 -50.45 15.01 20.93
CA SER A 34 -49.59 13.84 20.73
C SER A 34 -50.34 12.58 21.18
N GLN A 35 -49.98 11.96 22.30
CA GLN A 35 -50.64 10.75 22.82
C GLN A 35 -51.48 10.99 24.08
N GLN A 36 -51.51 12.22 24.62
CA GLN A 36 -52.20 12.52 25.87
C GLN A 36 -53.59 13.10 25.61
N GLN A 37 -54.60 12.55 26.28
CA GLN A 37 -55.98 13.05 26.20
C GLN A 37 -56.09 14.47 26.78
N ILE A 38 -56.67 15.38 25.99
CA ILE A 38 -56.87 16.79 26.36
C ILE A 38 -58.31 17.28 26.16
N GLY A 39 -59.22 16.44 25.66
CA GLY A 39 -60.63 16.81 25.48
C GLY A 39 -61.27 17.39 26.75
N PHE A 40 -62.18 18.33 26.56
CA PHE A 40 -62.90 19.10 27.58
C PHE A 40 -62.06 20.05 28.45
N LYS A 41 -60.73 20.09 28.30
CA LYS A 41 -59.89 21.05 29.02
C LYS A 41 -60.07 22.46 28.46
N SER A 42 -59.91 23.45 29.32
CA SER A 42 -59.92 24.87 28.97
C SER A 42 -58.55 25.35 28.51
N SER A 43 -58.50 26.49 27.82
CA SER A 43 -57.23 27.09 27.36
C SER A 43 -56.21 27.32 28.49
N PRO A 44 -56.57 27.84 29.68
CA PRO A 44 -55.64 27.96 30.81
C PRO A 44 -55.07 26.61 31.30
N GLU A 45 -55.88 25.55 31.31
CA GLU A 45 -55.44 24.20 31.69
C GLU A 45 -54.44 23.64 30.68
N ILE A 46 -54.70 23.83 29.38
CA ILE A 46 -53.77 23.43 28.32
C ILE A 46 -52.48 24.23 28.41
N LYS A 47 -52.54 25.56 28.57
CA LYS A 47 -51.36 26.41 28.70
C LYS A 47 -50.48 25.96 29.86
N LYS A 48 -51.06 25.73 31.04
CA LYS A 48 -50.35 25.19 32.21
C LYS A 48 -49.72 23.83 31.92
N GLN A 49 -50.40 22.96 31.18
CA GLN A 49 -49.85 21.66 30.78
C GLN A 49 -48.67 21.82 29.80
N LEU A 50 -48.76 22.72 28.81
CA LEU A 50 -47.66 23.03 27.90
C LEU A 50 -46.43 23.62 28.63
N ASP A 51 -46.65 24.53 29.60
CA ASP A 51 -45.60 25.09 30.46
C ASP A 51 -44.86 24.03 31.27
N GLN A 52 -45.58 22.99 31.70
CA GLN A 52 -44.98 21.85 32.40
C GLN A 52 -44.20 20.95 31.44
N LEU A 53 -44.71 20.70 30.23
CA LEU A 53 -44.05 19.84 29.24
C LEU A 53 -42.67 20.37 28.83
N VAL A 54 -42.53 21.68 28.61
CA VAL A 54 -41.24 22.30 28.21
C VAL A 54 -40.14 22.12 29.29
N LYS A 55 -40.54 22.02 30.56
CA LYS A 55 -39.60 21.83 31.69
C LYS A 55 -39.18 20.37 31.87
N LYS A 56 -39.84 19.42 31.22
CA LYS A 56 -39.55 18.00 31.36
C LYS A 56 -38.43 17.58 30.40
N PRO A 57 -37.44 16.80 30.87
CA PRO A 57 -36.34 16.34 30.04
C PRO A 57 -36.78 15.28 29.04
N ILE A 58 -36.00 15.14 27.98
CA ILE A 58 -36.10 14.04 27.02
C ILE A 58 -35.05 13.00 27.38
N VAL A 59 -35.46 11.73 27.40
CA VAL A 59 -34.55 10.59 27.54
C VAL A 59 -34.38 9.95 26.17
N ILE A 60 -33.15 9.94 25.67
CA ILE A 60 -32.79 9.31 24.39
C ILE A 60 -32.01 8.04 24.72
N ILE A 61 -32.43 6.90 24.17
CA ILE A 61 -31.77 5.60 24.36
C ILE A 61 -30.96 5.27 23.10
N VAL A 62 -29.64 5.24 23.22
CA VAL A 62 -28.72 4.84 22.13
C VAL A 62 -27.95 3.61 22.58
N ASN A 63 -28.18 2.48 21.91
CA ASN A 63 -27.53 1.20 22.19
C ASN A 63 -27.54 0.85 23.69
N GLU A 64 -28.75 0.78 24.27
CA GLU A 64 -29.03 0.49 25.70
C GLU A 64 -28.58 1.56 26.70
N ARG A 65 -27.78 2.56 26.29
CA ARG A 65 -27.40 3.69 27.13
C ARG A 65 -28.47 4.77 27.10
N GLN A 66 -28.81 5.30 28.27
CA GLN A 66 -29.80 6.36 28.42
C GLN A 66 -29.10 7.71 28.58
N TYR A 67 -29.51 8.68 27.78
CA TYR A 67 -29.03 10.06 27.83
C TYR A 67 -30.20 10.98 28.13
N LYS A 68 -30.05 11.85 29.13
CA LYS A 68 -31.12 12.73 29.59
C LYS A 68 -30.74 14.18 29.31
N PHE A 69 -31.59 14.86 28.54
CA PHE A 69 -31.32 16.23 28.10
C PHE A 69 -32.48 17.16 28.46
N ALA A 70 -32.17 18.41 28.79
CA ALA A 70 -33.20 19.45 28.73
C ALA A 70 -33.51 19.76 27.27
N GLN A 71 -34.77 20.06 26.97
CA GLN A 71 -35.21 20.30 25.59
C GLN A 71 -34.48 21.47 24.93
N LYS A 72 -34.22 22.54 25.70
CA LYS A 72 -33.46 23.70 25.25
C LYS A 72 -32.02 23.35 24.83
N ASP A 73 -31.40 22.37 25.50
CA ASP A 73 -30.00 21.98 25.25
C ASP A 73 -29.92 21.15 23.96
N LEU A 74 -31.02 20.49 23.57
CA LEU A 74 -31.17 19.84 22.27
C LEU A 74 -31.67 20.80 21.18
N GLY A 75 -31.84 22.09 21.49
CA GLY A 75 -32.35 23.06 20.53
C GLY A 75 -33.81 22.86 20.14
N ILE A 76 -34.63 22.26 21.01
CA ILE A 76 -36.05 21.99 20.79
C ILE A 76 -36.87 23.04 21.53
N MET A 77 -37.75 23.72 20.80
CA MET A 77 -38.60 24.78 21.34
C MET A 77 -40.07 24.54 20.99
N LEU A 78 -40.95 24.57 21.98
CA LEU A 78 -42.39 24.52 21.77
C LEU A 78 -42.93 25.91 21.41
N ASN A 79 -43.53 26.04 20.24
CA ASN A 79 -44.36 27.20 19.93
C ASN A 79 -45.74 27.04 20.60
N GLN A 80 -45.84 27.55 21.82
CA GLN A 80 -47.05 27.41 22.64
C GLN A 80 -48.27 28.08 21.99
N ASN A 81 -48.12 29.27 21.43
CA ASN A 81 -49.22 30.00 20.81
C ASN A 81 -49.76 29.23 19.59
N ALA A 82 -48.88 28.83 18.67
CA ALA A 82 -49.30 28.06 17.50
C ALA A 82 -49.90 26.70 17.87
N THR A 83 -49.41 26.07 18.94
CA THR A 83 -49.98 24.82 19.46
C THR A 83 -51.37 25.04 20.05
N LEU A 84 -51.58 26.11 20.82
CA LEU A 84 -52.89 26.50 21.35
C LEU A 84 -53.86 26.82 20.21
N ASP A 85 -53.42 27.60 19.22
CA ASP A 85 -54.22 27.94 18.05
C ASP A 85 -54.67 26.69 17.30
N ALA A 86 -53.79 25.70 17.11
CA ALA A 86 -54.15 24.42 16.50
C ALA A 86 -55.15 23.61 17.34
N ILE A 87 -55.03 23.63 18.67
CA ILE A 87 -55.93 22.93 19.59
C ILE A 87 -57.33 23.54 19.59
N PHE A 88 -57.42 24.87 19.56
CA PHE A 88 -58.67 25.62 19.65
C PHE A 88 -59.19 26.11 18.28
N GLU A 89 -58.55 25.71 17.17
CA GLU A 89 -58.99 26.04 15.81
C GLU A 89 -60.47 25.75 15.55
N PRO A 90 -61.03 24.61 16.02
CA PRO A 90 -62.45 24.33 15.85
C PRO A 90 -63.35 25.38 16.53
N ASN A 91 -62.92 25.97 17.66
CA ASN A 91 -63.70 26.94 18.43
C ASN A 91 -63.93 28.26 17.69
N ASN A 92 -63.10 28.55 16.69
CA ASN A 92 -63.19 29.76 15.87
C ASN A 92 -64.12 29.61 14.65
N LYS A 93 -64.72 28.43 14.44
CA LYS A 93 -65.66 28.18 13.32
C LYS A 93 -67.07 28.72 13.61
N PRO A 94 -67.92 28.94 12.58
CA PRO A 94 -69.32 29.27 12.77
C PRO A 94 -70.05 28.25 13.67
N ILE A 95 -71.04 28.70 14.47
CA ILE A 95 -71.69 27.89 15.52
C ILE A 95 -72.24 26.54 15.00
N ILE A 96 -72.83 26.51 13.81
CA ILE A 96 -73.39 25.29 13.21
C ILE A 96 -72.28 24.27 12.92
N THR A 97 -71.13 24.73 12.41
CA THR A 97 -69.96 23.89 12.13
C THR A 97 -69.37 23.32 13.41
N ARG A 98 -69.27 24.16 14.46
CA ARG A 98 -68.78 23.75 15.78
C ARG A 98 -69.61 22.62 16.38
N VAL A 99 -70.93 22.77 16.40
CA VAL A 99 -71.85 21.75 16.90
C VAL A 99 -71.67 20.43 16.14
N LYS A 100 -71.64 20.47 14.80
CA LYS A 100 -71.46 19.27 13.96
C LYS A 100 -70.12 18.57 14.24
N GLN A 101 -69.02 19.33 14.28
CA GLN A 101 -67.69 18.78 14.54
C GLN A 101 -67.56 18.19 15.94
N TRP A 102 -68.13 18.85 16.95
CA TRP A 102 -68.11 18.36 18.34
C TRP A 102 -68.81 17.02 18.50
N PHE A 103 -70.00 16.85 17.92
CA PHE A 103 -70.70 15.56 17.93
C PHE A 103 -69.98 14.50 17.09
N SER A 104 -69.35 14.88 15.97
CA SER A 104 -68.52 13.96 15.18
C SER A 104 -67.33 13.42 15.98
N GLN A 105 -66.63 14.29 16.71
CA GLN A 105 -65.47 13.91 17.51
C GLN A 105 -65.83 13.08 18.75
N LEU A 106 -67.09 13.01 19.19
CA LEU A 106 -67.50 12.00 20.18
C LEU A 106 -67.30 10.55 19.68
N LYS A 107 -67.28 10.33 18.37
CA LYS A 107 -67.07 9.00 17.75
C LYS A 107 -65.68 8.85 17.13
N HIS A 108 -65.04 9.95 16.74
CA HIS A 108 -63.74 9.94 16.07
C HIS A 108 -62.66 10.58 16.92
N LYS A 109 -61.51 9.91 17.05
CA LYS A 109 -60.35 10.46 17.75
C LYS A 109 -59.66 11.51 16.87
N GLN A 110 -59.37 12.66 17.46
CA GLN A 110 -58.56 13.70 16.83
C GLN A 110 -57.19 13.74 17.49
N GLN A 111 -56.12 13.58 16.73
CA GLN A 111 -54.77 13.78 17.21
C GLN A 111 -54.25 15.13 16.72
N ILE A 112 -53.77 15.94 17.65
CA ILE A 112 -53.13 17.23 17.37
C ILE A 112 -51.67 17.09 17.76
N LEU A 113 -50.76 17.48 16.87
CA LEU A 113 -49.33 17.47 17.14
C LEU A 113 -48.90 18.87 17.63
N PRO A 114 -47.99 18.96 18.61
CA PRO A 114 -47.44 20.23 19.04
C PRO A 114 -46.60 20.84 17.92
N VAL A 115 -46.65 22.17 17.83
CA VAL A 115 -45.80 22.93 16.91
C VAL A 115 -44.43 23.10 17.58
N LEU A 116 -43.48 22.25 17.20
CA LEU A 116 -42.10 22.30 17.67
C LEU A 116 -41.19 22.94 16.63
N THR A 117 -40.25 23.75 17.10
CA THR A 117 -39.14 24.30 16.32
C THR A 117 -37.85 23.61 16.74
N PHE A 118 -37.04 23.21 15.75
CA PHE A 118 -35.76 22.55 15.94
C PHE A 118 -34.67 23.48 15.40
N SER A 119 -33.78 23.92 16.28
CA SER A 119 -32.67 24.81 15.93
C SER A 119 -31.48 24.04 15.34
N PRO A 120 -30.45 24.71 14.81
CA PRO A 120 -29.23 24.06 14.35
C PRO A 120 -28.57 23.15 15.39
N ASP A 121 -28.70 23.47 16.69
CA ASP A 121 -28.15 22.65 17.78
C ASP A 121 -28.75 21.23 17.82
N PHE A 122 -30.02 21.08 17.43
CA PHE A 122 -30.65 19.76 17.30
C PHE A 122 -29.95 18.90 16.23
N TYR A 123 -29.67 19.51 15.08
CA TYR A 123 -29.02 18.81 13.98
C TYR A 123 -27.56 18.51 14.30
N LEU A 124 -26.86 19.43 14.97
CA LEU A 124 -25.50 19.17 15.47
C LEU A 124 -25.49 18.00 16.47
N PHE A 125 -26.47 17.94 17.37
CA PHE A 125 -26.63 16.81 18.28
C PHE A 125 -26.82 15.49 17.51
N THR A 126 -27.65 15.45 16.47
CA THR A 126 -27.87 14.22 15.68
C THR A 126 -26.62 13.73 14.94
N GLN A 127 -25.67 14.64 14.66
CA GLN A 127 -24.37 14.33 14.08
C GLN A 127 -23.34 13.80 15.10
N THR A 128 -23.69 13.76 16.39
CA THR A 128 -22.82 13.16 17.42
C THR A 128 -22.51 11.71 17.05
N ILE A 129 -21.23 11.38 17.00
CA ILE A 129 -20.76 10.02 16.70
C ILE A 129 -20.73 9.23 18.01
N PHE A 130 -21.58 8.20 18.07
CA PHE A 130 -21.55 7.23 19.15
C PHE A 130 -20.66 6.06 18.74
N ASP A 131 -19.53 5.92 19.41
CA ASP A 131 -18.57 4.85 19.15
C ASP A 131 -18.74 3.70 20.14
N PHE A 132 -19.21 2.56 19.65
CA PHE A 132 -19.35 1.31 20.41
C PHE A 132 -18.33 0.24 20.01
N SER A 133 -17.30 0.63 19.25
CA SER A 133 -16.28 -0.28 18.74
C SER A 133 -15.53 -0.94 19.90
N LYS A 134 -15.41 -2.27 19.88
CA LYS A 134 -14.53 -3.01 20.81
C LYS A 134 -13.08 -3.03 20.33
N GLN A 135 -12.90 -2.91 19.02
CA GLN A 135 -11.63 -2.92 18.31
C GLN A 135 -11.73 -1.97 17.11
N ASP A 136 -10.61 -1.39 16.72
CA ASP A 136 -10.53 -0.57 15.52
C ASP A 136 -10.64 -1.43 14.24
N ASP A 137 -11.03 -0.79 13.13
CA ASP A 137 -10.99 -1.41 11.81
C ASP A 137 -9.56 -1.87 11.50
N GLN A 138 -9.43 -3.09 10.97
CA GLN A 138 -8.12 -3.67 10.66
C GLN A 138 -7.89 -3.74 9.15
N ILE A 139 -6.65 -3.52 8.75
CA ILE A 139 -6.21 -3.78 7.37
C ILE A 139 -5.62 -5.19 7.33
N VAL A 140 -6.17 -6.02 6.45
CA VAL A 140 -5.72 -7.40 6.24
C VAL A 140 -5.07 -7.48 4.86
N ILE A 141 -3.81 -7.92 4.82
CA ILE A 141 -3.06 -8.06 3.58
C ILE A 141 -3.11 -9.52 3.11
N ASP A 142 -3.60 -9.73 1.90
CA ASP A 142 -3.53 -11.01 1.20
C ASP A 142 -2.29 -11.02 0.29
N ASN A 143 -1.22 -11.63 0.80
CA ASN A 143 0.01 -11.78 0.06
C ASN A 143 -0.06 -12.85 -1.04
N ILE A 144 -1.11 -13.66 -1.15
CA ILE A 144 -1.26 -14.63 -2.25
C ILE A 144 -1.89 -13.92 -3.46
N ASN A 145 -3.00 -13.22 -3.22
CA ASN A 145 -3.75 -12.54 -4.26
C ASN A 145 -3.26 -11.12 -4.55
N LYS A 146 -2.33 -10.61 -3.73
CA LYS A 146 -1.79 -9.25 -3.82
C LYS A 146 -2.89 -8.20 -3.65
N SER A 147 -3.66 -8.33 -2.57
CA SER A 147 -4.75 -7.42 -2.23
C SER A 147 -4.72 -6.99 -0.77
N ILE A 148 -5.36 -5.86 -0.51
CA ILE A 148 -5.47 -5.20 0.78
C ILE A 148 -6.96 -5.05 1.08
N ASN A 149 -7.42 -5.62 2.19
CA ASN A 149 -8.83 -5.66 2.57
C ASN A 149 -9.05 -4.90 3.88
N LEU A 150 -10.20 -4.21 3.99
CA LEU A 150 -10.65 -3.59 5.22
C LEU A 150 -11.56 -4.56 5.96
N GLN A 151 -11.16 -4.95 7.17
CA GLN A 151 -12.05 -5.62 8.11
C GLN A 151 -12.69 -4.55 8.99
N GLU A 152 -13.98 -4.26 8.73
CA GLU A 152 -14.75 -3.30 9.51
C GLU A 152 -15.10 -3.89 10.88
N ASN A 153 -14.46 -3.37 11.92
CA ASN A 153 -14.78 -3.70 13.32
C ASN A 153 -15.50 -2.53 14.01
N SER A 154 -15.48 -1.35 13.40
CA SER A 154 -16.05 -0.15 13.97
C SER A 154 -17.58 -0.18 14.02
N GLN A 155 -18.11 0.22 15.18
CA GLN A 155 -19.54 0.39 15.44
C GLN A 155 -19.83 1.85 15.74
N LYS A 156 -19.43 2.72 14.80
CA LYS A 156 -19.72 4.16 14.85
C LYS A 156 -21.11 4.42 14.29
N LEU A 157 -21.97 4.99 15.12
CA LEU A 157 -23.38 5.24 14.80
C LEU A 157 -23.71 6.73 14.96
N GLN A 158 -24.63 7.21 14.14
CA GLN A 158 -25.28 8.51 14.28
C GLN A 158 -26.78 8.34 14.41
N ILE A 159 -27.44 9.37 14.94
CA ILE A 159 -28.91 9.39 15.05
C ILE A 159 -29.49 9.91 13.73
N ASP A 160 -30.51 9.21 13.20
CA ASP A 160 -31.32 9.74 12.11
C ASP A 160 -32.14 10.94 12.61
N ALA A 161 -31.83 12.12 12.09
CA ALA A 161 -32.41 13.39 12.55
C ALA A 161 -33.92 13.48 12.30
N ASP A 162 -34.39 13.03 11.13
CA ASP A 162 -35.80 13.10 10.77
C ASP A 162 -36.63 12.10 11.57
N ASN A 163 -36.10 10.90 11.79
CA ASN A 163 -36.70 9.91 12.67
C ASN A 163 -36.80 10.43 14.11
N LEU A 164 -35.72 10.98 14.66
CA LEU A 164 -35.73 11.55 16.01
C LEU A 164 -36.75 12.70 16.11
N ARG A 165 -36.79 13.61 15.12
CA ARG A 165 -37.74 14.72 15.06
C ARG A 165 -39.18 14.20 15.08
N ALA A 166 -39.50 13.25 14.21
CA ALA A 166 -40.83 12.66 14.10
C ALA A 166 -41.25 11.98 15.42
N GLN A 167 -40.34 11.21 16.03
CA GLN A 167 -40.60 10.55 17.31
C GLN A 167 -40.85 11.55 18.44
N ILE A 168 -40.07 12.63 18.53
CA ILE A 168 -40.26 13.68 19.54
C ILE A 168 -41.63 14.35 19.37
N VAL A 169 -41.98 14.78 18.15
CA VAL A 169 -43.28 15.43 17.88
C VAL A 169 -44.44 14.49 18.22
N PHE A 170 -44.35 13.23 17.80
CA PHE A 170 -45.42 12.25 18.00
C PHE A 170 -45.62 11.85 19.47
N ASN A 171 -44.56 11.86 20.27
CA ASN A 171 -44.58 11.43 21.67
C ASN A 171 -44.52 12.60 22.67
N TYR A 172 -44.41 13.86 22.24
CA TYR A 172 -44.03 15.01 23.09
C TYR A 172 -44.82 15.15 24.40
N SER A 173 -46.12 14.84 24.39
CA SER A 173 -46.99 14.91 25.56
C SER A 173 -46.82 13.76 26.56
N LYS A 174 -46.18 12.65 26.17
CA LYS A 174 -46.00 11.45 26.98
C LYS A 174 -44.90 11.71 28.02
N GLN A 175 -45.17 11.36 29.27
CA GLN A 175 -44.24 11.63 30.37
C GLN A 175 -43.97 10.35 31.19
N PRO A 176 -42.70 9.95 31.39
CA PRO A 176 -41.50 10.56 30.81
C PRO A 176 -41.42 10.39 29.28
N LEU A 177 -40.84 11.37 28.59
CA LEU A 177 -40.59 11.29 27.15
C LEU A 177 -39.31 10.49 26.90
N ILE A 178 -39.50 9.21 26.52
CA ILE A 178 -38.41 8.28 26.23
C ILE A 178 -38.47 7.95 24.74
N ILE A 179 -37.36 8.20 24.04
CA ILE A 179 -37.22 8.00 22.60
C ILE A 179 -36.07 7.04 22.32
N THR A 180 -36.29 6.07 21.44
CA THR A 180 -35.25 5.19 20.91
C THR A 180 -35.11 5.51 19.42
N PRO A 181 -34.22 6.44 19.04
CA PRO A 181 -34.08 6.86 17.66
C PRO A 181 -33.56 5.73 16.77
N LEU A 182 -33.89 5.80 15.49
CA LEU A 182 -33.20 5.01 14.47
C LEU A 182 -31.74 5.46 14.38
N LEU A 183 -30.83 4.48 14.30
CA LEU A 183 -29.40 4.72 14.21
C LEU A 183 -28.89 4.37 12.82
N VAL A 184 -28.01 5.20 12.28
CA VAL A 184 -27.35 5.03 10.99
C VAL A 184 -25.90 4.65 11.25
N LYS A 185 -25.42 3.54 10.65
CA LYS A 185 -24.01 3.15 10.72
C LYS A 185 -23.19 4.08 9.83
N LEU A 186 -22.12 4.64 10.38
CA LEU A 186 -21.13 5.35 9.59
C LEU A 186 -20.22 4.34 8.90
N THR A 187 -20.31 4.28 7.57
CA THR A 187 -19.45 3.47 6.72
C THR A 187 -18.11 4.18 6.48
N ASN A 188 -17.03 3.42 6.32
CA ASN A 188 -15.70 3.98 6.02
C ASN A 188 -15.46 4.10 4.51
N GLU A 189 -16.44 4.65 3.78
CA GLU A 189 -16.48 4.64 2.30
C GLU A 189 -15.24 5.27 1.66
N GLN A 190 -14.72 6.36 2.23
CA GLN A 190 -13.50 7.00 1.72
C GLN A 190 -12.28 6.07 1.83
N LYS A 191 -12.14 5.35 2.97
CA LYS A 191 -11.06 4.38 3.17
C LYS A 191 -11.23 3.19 2.22
N GLN A 192 -12.46 2.67 2.07
CA GLN A 192 -12.75 1.59 1.13
C GLN A 192 -12.41 1.98 -0.33
N LYS A 193 -12.78 3.19 -0.76
CA LYS A 193 -12.47 3.71 -2.10
C LYS A 193 -10.96 3.79 -2.32
N LYS A 194 -10.21 4.34 -1.37
CA LYS A 194 -8.74 4.42 -1.45
C LYS A 194 -8.10 3.03 -1.57
N LEU A 195 -8.57 2.06 -0.79
CA LEU A 195 -8.09 0.67 -0.85
C LEU A 195 -8.44 0.00 -2.19
N PHE A 196 -9.61 0.30 -2.77
CA PHE A 196 -9.98 -0.19 -4.09
C PHE A 196 -9.01 0.31 -5.18
N GLU A 197 -8.69 1.60 -5.19
CA GLU A 197 -7.72 2.20 -6.13
C GLU A 197 -6.33 1.59 -5.97
N GLN A 198 -5.87 1.38 -4.73
CA GLN A 198 -4.60 0.70 -4.46
C GLN A 198 -4.59 -0.75 -4.95
N ASN A 199 -5.67 -1.50 -4.70
CA ASN A 199 -5.81 -2.87 -5.20
C ASN A 199 -5.83 -2.94 -6.72
N GLN A 200 -6.34 -1.92 -7.41
CA GLN A 200 -6.24 -1.84 -8.86
C GLN A 200 -4.78 -1.72 -9.31
N ARG A 201 -4.01 -0.80 -8.72
CA ARG A 201 -2.58 -0.65 -9.02
C ARG A 201 -1.79 -1.93 -8.74
N LEU A 202 -2.11 -2.65 -7.67
CA LEU A 202 -1.52 -3.95 -7.37
C LEU A 202 -1.87 -4.97 -8.45
N ARG A 203 -3.14 -5.10 -8.85
CA ARG A 203 -3.53 -6.01 -9.94
C ARG A 203 -2.78 -5.70 -11.23
N ASP A 204 -2.68 -4.42 -11.59
CA ASP A 204 -2.01 -3.97 -12.80
C ASP A 204 -0.50 -4.29 -12.73
N ALA A 205 0.14 -4.06 -11.59
CA ALA A 205 1.57 -4.31 -11.40
C ALA A 205 1.96 -5.79 -11.52
N PHE A 206 1.07 -6.70 -11.12
CA PHE A 206 1.26 -8.15 -11.23
C PHE A 206 0.55 -8.76 -12.45
N SER A 207 0.10 -7.95 -13.43
CA SER A 207 -0.62 -8.44 -14.60
C SER A 207 0.28 -9.05 -15.68
N GLN A 208 1.56 -8.66 -15.71
CA GLN A 208 2.52 -9.05 -16.75
C GLN A 208 3.81 -9.63 -16.13
N PRO A 209 4.49 -10.55 -16.84
CA PRO A 209 5.80 -11.04 -16.41
C PRO A 209 6.85 -9.92 -16.43
N LEU A 210 8.01 -10.16 -15.82
CA LEU A 210 9.14 -9.23 -15.80
C LEU A 210 10.33 -9.86 -16.54
N GLN A 211 10.96 -9.13 -17.45
CA GLN A 211 12.16 -9.59 -18.13
C GLN A 211 13.42 -9.12 -17.41
N ILE A 212 14.33 -10.03 -17.10
CA ILE A 212 15.70 -9.74 -16.70
C ILE A 212 16.58 -9.79 -17.94
N VAL A 213 17.22 -8.67 -18.25
CA VAL A 213 18.24 -8.59 -19.30
C VAL A 213 19.59 -8.55 -18.63
N MET A 214 20.46 -9.47 -19.02
CA MET A 214 21.84 -9.59 -18.55
C MET A 214 22.76 -9.23 -19.71
N ASP A 215 23.66 -8.27 -19.48
CA ASP A 215 24.64 -7.81 -20.47
C ASP A 215 26.03 -8.36 -20.13
N ARG A 216 26.56 -9.18 -21.05
CA ARG A 216 27.95 -9.68 -21.04
C ARG A 216 28.69 -9.01 -22.20
N ASN A 217 29.36 -7.88 -21.93
CA ASN A 217 30.19 -7.16 -22.91
C ASN A 217 29.48 -6.90 -24.27
N GLY A 218 28.21 -6.52 -24.24
CA GLY A 218 27.40 -6.24 -25.43
C GLY A 218 26.54 -7.42 -25.90
N SER A 219 26.76 -8.63 -25.37
CA SER A 219 25.88 -9.79 -25.60
C SER A 219 24.75 -9.82 -24.59
N LEU A 220 23.51 -9.67 -25.07
CA LEU A 220 22.32 -9.61 -24.22
C LEU A 220 21.66 -10.99 -24.09
N THR A 221 21.56 -11.48 -22.86
CA THR A 221 20.77 -12.67 -22.52
C THR A 221 19.52 -12.25 -21.76
N LYS A 222 18.38 -12.89 -22.07
CA LYS A 222 17.09 -12.55 -21.45
C LYS A 222 16.53 -13.73 -20.67
N GLN A 223 16.05 -13.47 -19.47
CA GLN A 223 15.30 -14.42 -18.66
C GLN A 223 13.97 -13.80 -18.24
N THR A 224 12.90 -14.59 -18.28
CA THR A 224 11.56 -14.12 -17.89
C THR A 224 11.22 -14.61 -16.49
N ILE A 225 10.82 -13.69 -15.60
CA ILE A 225 10.16 -14.03 -14.34
C ILE A 225 8.64 -14.07 -14.61
N PRO A 226 8.00 -15.24 -14.58
CA PRO A 226 6.56 -15.35 -14.72
C PRO A 226 5.83 -14.69 -13.55
N VAL A 227 4.57 -14.29 -13.78
CA VAL A 227 3.73 -13.63 -12.77
C VAL A 227 3.61 -14.44 -11.47
N SER A 228 3.55 -15.77 -11.54
CA SER A 228 3.50 -16.64 -10.37
C SER A 228 4.72 -16.44 -9.47
N LEU A 229 5.92 -16.46 -10.04
CA LEU A 229 7.17 -16.22 -9.31
C LEU A 229 7.28 -14.78 -8.82
N LEU A 230 6.82 -13.78 -9.59
CA LEU A 230 6.76 -12.40 -9.09
C LEU A 230 5.89 -12.29 -7.83
N LYS A 231 4.76 -13.00 -7.78
CA LYS A 231 3.91 -13.04 -6.59
C LYS A 231 4.59 -13.75 -5.42
N GLU A 232 5.43 -14.75 -5.66
CA GLU A 232 6.21 -15.38 -4.59
C GLU A 232 7.35 -14.49 -4.08
N PHE A 233 8.01 -13.74 -4.99
CA PHE A 233 9.15 -12.89 -4.66
C PHE A 233 8.76 -11.63 -3.92
N ILE A 234 7.60 -11.05 -4.19
CA ILE A 234 7.25 -9.74 -3.63
C ILE A 234 6.23 -9.89 -2.53
N SER A 235 6.57 -9.49 -1.31
CA SER A 235 5.59 -9.29 -0.25
C SER A 235 5.09 -7.86 -0.26
N ILE A 236 3.79 -7.71 -0.06
CA ILE A 236 3.13 -6.43 0.16
C ILE A 236 3.04 -6.21 1.66
N ASN A 237 3.42 -5.02 2.06
CA ASN A 237 3.26 -4.49 3.39
C ASN A 237 2.57 -3.13 3.33
N TYR A 238 2.16 -2.64 4.48
CA TYR A 238 1.54 -1.33 4.61
C TYR A 238 2.35 -0.51 5.59
N SER A 239 2.52 0.78 5.33
CA SER A 239 3.23 1.67 6.24
C SER A 239 2.53 1.71 7.61
N PRO A 240 3.25 1.99 8.71
CA PRO A 240 2.66 2.01 10.06
C PRO A 240 1.48 2.98 10.21
N ASP A 241 1.50 4.08 9.45
CA ASP A 241 0.43 5.09 9.36
C ASP A 241 -0.71 4.68 8.42
N GLN A 242 -0.61 3.52 7.78
CA GLN A 242 -1.60 2.94 6.89
C GLN A 242 -1.93 3.83 5.67
N THR A 243 -0.93 4.53 5.13
CA THR A 243 -1.14 5.44 3.99
C THR A 243 -0.54 4.94 2.69
N THR A 244 0.51 4.11 2.74
CA THR A 244 1.29 3.70 1.56
C THR A 244 1.55 2.20 1.54
N THR A 245 1.52 1.64 0.33
CA THR A 245 1.87 0.25 0.05
C THR A 245 3.38 0.14 -0.09
N LEU A 246 4.00 -0.68 0.75
CA LEU A 246 5.43 -0.98 0.70
C LEU A 246 5.63 -2.37 0.10
N LEU A 247 6.63 -2.51 -0.75
CA LEU A 247 7.02 -3.80 -1.31
C LEU A 247 8.33 -4.24 -0.66
N THR A 248 8.45 -5.52 -0.38
CA THR A 248 9.70 -6.15 0.08
C THR A 248 9.94 -7.43 -0.70
N ILE A 249 11.19 -7.83 -0.84
CA ILE A 249 11.51 -9.09 -1.49
C ILE A 249 11.59 -10.24 -0.48
N ASN A 250 10.94 -11.35 -0.80
CA ASN A 250 11.05 -12.60 -0.09
C ASN A 250 12.32 -13.33 -0.57
N GLN A 251 13.32 -13.41 0.30
CA GLN A 251 14.65 -13.89 -0.05
C GLN A 251 14.66 -15.36 -0.44
N THR A 252 13.90 -16.22 0.26
CA THR A 252 13.93 -17.68 0.03
C THR A 252 13.51 -18.09 -1.39
N PRO A 253 12.31 -17.73 -1.90
CA PRO A 253 11.92 -18.10 -3.26
C PRO A 253 12.80 -17.40 -4.32
N PHE A 254 13.25 -16.17 -4.04
CA PHE A 254 14.16 -15.46 -4.94
C PHE A 254 15.52 -16.16 -5.05
N ASP A 255 16.09 -16.62 -3.93
CA ASP A 255 17.36 -17.36 -3.88
C ASP A 255 17.27 -18.70 -4.62
N GLN A 256 16.13 -19.39 -4.49
CA GLN A 256 15.87 -20.63 -5.23
C GLN A 256 15.77 -20.38 -6.74
N PHE A 257 15.07 -19.33 -7.16
CA PHE A 257 15.04 -18.93 -8.55
C PHE A 257 16.43 -18.54 -9.06
N TYR A 258 17.15 -17.71 -8.29
CA TYR A 258 18.49 -17.27 -8.64
C TYR A 258 19.43 -18.45 -8.86
N SER A 259 19.52 -19.38 -7.91
CA SER A 259 20.39 -20.56 -7.99
C SER A 259 20.00 -21.54 -9.11
N LYS A 260 18.70 -21.71 -9.42
CA LYS A 260 18.25 -22.66 -10.44
C LYS A 260 18.20 -22.08 -11.85
N GLN A 261 17.90 -20.79 -12.00
CA GLN A 261 17.54 -20.18 -13.28
C GLN A 261 18.47 -19.05 -13.70
N LEU A 262 19.34 -18.56 -12.82
CA LEU A 262 20.28 -17.48 -13.16
C LEU A 262 21.73 -17.88 -12.92
N ALA A 263 22.03 -18.66 -11.88
CA ALA A 263 23.38 -19.14 -11.59
C ALA A 263 23.87 -20.15 -12.64
N LEU A 264 22.95 -20.84 -13.33
CA LEU A 264 23.29 -21.74 -14.44
C LEU A 264 23.74 -21.00 -15.71
N TYR A 265 23.47 -19.70 -15.82
CA TYR A 265 23.79 -18.90 -17.01
C TYR A 265 25.21 -18.35 -17.02
N PHE A 266 26.03 -18.66 -16.02
CA PHE A 266 27.41 -18.19 -15.95
C PHE A 266 28.37 -19.29 -15.51
N ASP A 267 29.38 -19.50 -16.35
CA ASP A 267 30.64 -20.14 -15.98
C ASP A 267 31.30 -19.37 -14.82
N SER A 268 32.27 -19.99 -14.15
CA SER A 268 32.95 -19.44 -12.95
C SER A 268 33.59 -18.05 -13.16
N ASP A 269 33.76 -17.64 -14.41
CA ASP A 269 34.41 -16.41 -14.87
C ASP A 269 33.52 -15.16 -14.72
N VAL A 270 32.19 -15.32 -14.61
CA VAL A 270 31.24 -14.20 -14.53
C VAL A 270 30.31 -14.34 -13.33
N LYS A 271 30.35 -13.38 -12.39
CA LYS A 271 29.43 -13.36 -11.24
C LYS A 271 28.33 -12.33 -11.43
N LEU A 272 27.11 -12.84 -11.52
CA LEU A 272 25.91 -12.06 -11.36
C LEU A 272 25.75 -11.70 -9.87
N ILE A 273 25.48 -10.43 -9.54
CA ILE A 273 25.37 -10.01 -8.13
C ILE A 273 23.91 -10.15 -7.71
N LYS A 274 23.60 -11.23 -6.97
CA LYS A 274 22.24 -11.55 -6.48
C LYS A 274 21.49 -10.36 -5.89
N ASN A 275 22.16 -9.61 -5.00
CA ASN A 275 21.54 -8.45 -4.35
C ASN A 275 21.17 -7.35 -5.35
N VAL A 276 21.98 -7.12 -6.40
CA VAL A 276 21.68 -6.10 -7.42
C VAL A 276 20.42 -6.47 -8.19
N ILE A 277 20.28 -7.72 -8.63
CA ILE A 277 19.05 -8.15 -9.32
C ILE A 277 17.85 -8.08 -8.38
N SER A 278 18.02 -8.53 -7.14
CA SER A 278 16.97 -8.48 -6.12
C SER A 278 16.42 -7.05 -5.97
N GLN A 279 17.30 -6.05 -5.87
CA GLN A 279 16.91 -4.64 -5.81
C GLN A 279 16.31 -4.12 -7.12
N ASN A 280 16.84 -4.53 -8.27
CA ASN A 280 16.30 -4.13 -9.57
C ASN A 280 14.88 -4.68 -9.80
N VAL A 281 14.63 -5.94 -9.43
CA VAL A 281 13.29 -6.56 -9.47
C VAL A 281 12.35 -5.84 -8.52
N LEU A 282 12.79 -5.57 -7.28
CA LEU A 282 11.99 -4.81 -6.33
C LEU A 282 11.64 -3.41 -6.87
N GLY A 283 12.62 -2.68 -7.39
CA GLY A 283 12.43 -1.36 -7.98
C GLY A 283 11.46 -1.35 -9.17
N ALA A 284 11.56 -2.33 -10.07
CA ALA A 284 10.62 -2.48 -11.17
C ALA A 284 9.18 -2.71 -10.67
N MET A 285 9.00 -3.54 -9.66
CA MET A 285 7.68 -3.79 -9.09
C MET A 285 7.13 -2.57 -8.35
N THR A 286 7.99 -1.82 -7.66
CA THR A 286 7.61 -0.54 -7.04
C THR A 286 7.16 0.48 -8.09
N ASN A 287 7.88 0.61 -9.20
CA ASN A 287 7.51 1.47 -10.33
C ASN A 287 6.13 1.09 -10.89
N ARG A 288 5.90 -0.21 -11.13
CA ARG A 288 4.62 -0.71 -11.63
C ARG A 288 3.45 -0.38 -10.70
N VAL A 289 3.62 -0.53 -9.38
CA VAL A 289 2.60 -0.15 -8.39
C VAL A 289 2.36 1.37 -8.38
N GLN A 290 3.35 2.17 -8.74
CA GLN A 290 3.21 3.62 -8.92
C GLN A 290 2.61 4.02 -10.27
N GLY A 291 2.30 3.06 -11.15
CA GLY A 291 1.74 3.30 -12.48
C GLY A 291 2.80 3.54 -13.57
N ILE A 292 4.08 3.34 -13.26
CA ILE A 292 5.18 3.44 -14.22
C ILE A 292 5.37 2.06 -14.87
N SER A 293 5.17 1.96 -16.17
CA SER A 293 5.44 0.72 -16.90
C SER A 293 6.94 0.40 -16.82
N THR A 294 7.27 -0.77 -16.28
CA THR A 294 8.63 -1.27 -16.18
C THR A 294 8.61 -2.76 -16.37
N ASP A 295 8.81 -3.22 -17.62
CA ASP A 295 8.71 -4.63 -17.98
C ASP A 295 10.06 -5.31 -18.11
N VAL A 296 11.14 -4.55 -17.97
CA VAL A 296 12.51 -4.99 -18.17
C VAL A 296 13.41 -4.43 -17.08
N VAL A 297 14.28 -5.28 -16.52
CA VAL A 297 15.38 -4.88 -15.63
C VAL A 297 16.71 -5.25 -16.24
N PHE A 298 17.60 -4.25 -16.38
CA PHE A 298 18.93 -4.42 -16.95
C PHE A 298 19.96 -4.70 -15.85
N ASN A 299 20.82 -5.68 -16.06
CA ASN A 299 21.86 -6.08 -15.11
C ASN A 299 23.17 -6.29 -15.88
N GLN A 300 24.22 -5.60 -15.45
CA GLN A 300 25.56 -5.83 -15.95
C GLN A 300 26.20 -6.99 -15.20
N LEU A 301 26.82 -7.88 -15.97
CA LEU A 301 27.58 -8.99 -15.43
C LEU A 301 28.98 -8.53 -15.07
N LYS A 302 29.45 -8.91 -13.88
CA LYS A 302 30.80 -8.55 -13.44
C LYS A 302 31.73 -9.75 -13.61
N GLU A 303 32.73 -9.58 -14.45
CA GLU A 303 33.88 -10.47 -14.57
C GLU A 303 34.62 -10.57 -13.23
N THR A 304 34.86 -11.79 -12.76
CA THR A 304 35.60 -12.06 -11.51
C THR A 304 36.55 -13.23 -11.70
N ALA A 305 37.53 -13.37 -10.82
CA ALA A 305 38.36 -14.57 -10.77
C ALA A 305 37.50 -15.84 -10.58
N ASN A 306 37.93 -16.93 -11.20
CA ASN A 306 37.40 -18.29 -11.09
C ASN A 306 37.57 -18.86 -9.68
N THR A 307 38.64 -18.46 -8.99
CA THR A 307 38.95 -18.92 -7.65
C THR A 307 38.57 -17.89 -6.58
N ASN A 308 38.47 -18.33 -5.34
CA ASN A 308 38.17 -17.51 -4.17
C ASN A 308 39.42 -17.04 -3.41
N GLY A 309 40.62 -17.21 -3.98
CA GLY A 309 41.88 -16.92 -3.28
C GLY A 309 42.50 -18.09 -2.52
N GLU A 310 41.84 -19.26 -2.47
CA GLU A 310 42.27 -20.36 -1.58
C GLU A 310 43.13 -21.43 -2.27
N LYS A 311 43.47 -21.27 -3.56
CA LYS A 311 44.29 -22.26 -4.29
C LYS A 311 45.70 -22.40 -3.73
N ALA A 312 46.30 -21.29 -3.31
CA ALA A 312 47.60 -21.23 -2.66
C ALA A 312 47.71 -19.93 -1.84
N GLN A 313 48.71 -19.83 -0.96
CA GLN A 313 48.96 -18.60 -0.21
C GLN A 313 49.22 -17.41 -1.15
N LYS A 314 49.86 -17.63 -2.30
CA LYS A 314 50.14 -16.58 -3.29
C LYS A 314 50.17 -17.23 -4.67
N TYR A 315 49.48 -16.68 -5.66
CA TYR A 315 49.43 -17.24 -7.01
C TYR A 315 48.92 -16.26 -8.05
N ILE A 316 49.17 -16.59 -9.32
CA ILE A 316 48.58 -15.95 -10.48
C ILE A 316 47.43 -16.82 -10.98
N GLU A 317 46.29 -16.21 -11.23
CA GLU A 317 45.23 -16.81 -12.03
C GLU A 317 45.13 -16.06 -13.36
N ILE A 318 44.98 -16.81 -14.46
CA ILE A 318 44.75 -16.27 -15.79
C ILE A 318 43.47 -16.91 -16.32
N ASP A 319 42.57 -16.06 -16.79
CA ASP A 319 41.34 -16.47 -17.45
C ASP A 319 41.40 -16.03 -18.91
N ILE A 320 41.35 -17.01 -19.82
CA ILE A 320 41.51 -16.77 -21.24
C ILE A 320 40.23 -16.19 -21.85
N SER A 321 39.04 -16.58 -21.40
CA SER A 321 37.76 -16.08 -21.90
C SER A 321 37.54 -14.62 -21.51
N GLN A 322 37.99 -14.23 -20.32
CA GLN A 322 37.98 -12.84 -19.83
C GLN A 322 39.16 -12.01 -20.34
N GLN A 323 40.20 -12.65 -20.88
CA GLN A 323 41.49 -12.02 -21.18
C GLN A 323 42.01 -11.21 -19.98
N ALA A 324 41.97 -11.84 -18.80
CA ALA A 324 42.31 -11.22 -17.53
C ALA A 324 43.30 -12.06 -16.73
N MET A 325 44.12 -11.36 -15.95
CA MET A 325 45.00 -11.92 -14.94
C MET A 325 44.60 -11.39 -13.57
N TYR A 326 44.56 -12.27 -12.59
CA TYR A 326 44.24 -11.99 -11.20
C TYR A 326 45.43 -12.39 -10.32
N LEU A 327 45.86 -11.50 -9.44
CA LEU A 327 46.93 -11.76 -8.47
C LEU A 327 46.32 -11.99 -7.10
N PHE A 328 46.60 -13.14 -6.48
CA PHE A 328 46.11 -13.47 -5.16
C PHE A 328 47.25 -13.59 -4.15
N GLU A 329 47.02 -13.08 -2.93
CA GLU A 329 47.92 -13.23 -1.79
C GLU A 329 47.12 -13.29 -0.48
N ASN A 330 47.38 -14.32 0.33
CA ASN A 330 46.70 -14.61 1.59
C ASN A 330 45.17 -14.58 1.45
N SER A 331 44.63 -15.27 0.42
CA SER A 331 43.21 -15.29 0.05
C SER A 331 42.58 -13.96 -0.38
N ASN A 332 43.38 -12.89 -0.51
CA ASN A 332 42.91 -11.59 -0.99
C ASN A 332 43.26 -11.40 -2.47
N LEU A 333 42.32 -10.86 -3.25
CA LEU A 333 42.59 -10.40 -4.60
C LEU A 333 43.36 -9.09 -4.54
N ILE A 334 44.63 -9.11 -4.95
CA ILE A 334 45.54 -7.98 -4.90
C ILE A 334 45.37 -7.07 -6.12
N ALA A 335 45.29 -7.65 -7.31
CA ALA A 335 45.16 -6.90 -8.55
C ALA A 335 44.46 -7.69 -9.65
N ARG A 336 43.87 -6.95 -10.59
CA ARG A 336 43.35 -7.47 -11.86
C ARG A 336 44.00 -6.70 -13.02
N HIS A 337 44.49 -7.43 -14.01
CA HIS A 337 45.12 -6.86 -15.20
C HIS A 337 44.51 -7.44 -16.47
N ARG A 338 44.40 -6.60 -17.50
CA ARG A 338 44.00 -7.03 -18.84
C ARG A 338 45.22 -7.67 -19.53
N ILE A 339 45.04 -8.80 -20.19
CA ILE A 339 46.10 -9.53 -20.89
C ILE A 339 45.79 -9.69 -22.39
N SER A 340 46.78 -10.17 -23.14
CA SER A 340 46.56 -10.78 -24.46
C SER A 340 47.16 -12.19 -24.46
N SER A 341 46.34 -13.20 -24.75
CA SER A 341 46.76 -14.60 -24.80
C SER A 341 47.07 -15.08 -26.23
N GLY A 342 47.38 -16.37 -26.37
CA GLY A 342 47.67 -17.01 -27.65
C GLY A 342 46.46 -17.08 -28.59
N LEU A 343 46.63 -16.57 -29.82
CA LEU A 343 45.62 -16.59 -30.89
C LEU A 343 45.70 -17.86 -31.72
N TYR A 344 46.82 -18.04 -32.44
CA TYR A 344 47.02 -19.19 -33.34
C TYR A 344 47.55 -20.42 -32.61
N LYS A 345 48.21 -20.21 -31.48
CA LYS A 345 48.65 -21.25 -30.56
C LYS A 345 48.03 -20.95 -29.21
N PRO A 346 46.98 -21.69 -28.81
CA PRO A 346 46.31 -21.44 -27.54
C PRO A 346 47.30 -21.48 -26.38
N THR A 347 47.22 -20.49 -25.49
CA THR A 347 47.91 -20.55 -24.20
C THR A 347 47.44 -21.81 -23.45
N PRO A 348 48.32 -22.68 -22.94
CA PRO A 348 47.90 -23.95 -22.37
C PRO A 348 47.10 -23.73 -21.08
N ARG A 349 46.04 -24.53 -20.87
CA ARG A 349 45.20 -24.51 -19.67
C ARG A 349 45.75 -25.51 -18.66
N GLY A 350 45.54 -25.23 -17.38
CA GLY A 350 45.94 -26.12 -16.29
C GLY A 350 46.71 -25.40 -15.18
N GLU A 351 47.42 -26.20 -14.39
CA GLU A 351 48.18 -25.75 -13.23
C GLU A 351 49.67 -25.75 -13.57
N PHE A 352 50.30 -24.59 -13.46
CA PHE A 352 51.70 -24.37 -13.79
C PHE A 352 52.41 -23.66 -12.62
N ALA A 353 53.70 -23.44 -12.77
CA ALA A 353 54.47 -22.58 -11.89
C ALA A 353 55.48 -21.78 -12.72
N LEU A 354 55.89 -20.60 -12.23
CA LEU A 354 56.93 -19.82 -12.88
C LEU A 354 58.26 -20.59 -12.89
N ILE A 355 58.74 -20.94 -14.07
CA ILE A 355 59.96 -21.73 -14.31
C ILE A 355 61.20 -20.85 -14.17
N ASN A 356 61.19 -19.68 -14.80
CA ASN A 356 62.30 -18.73 -14.74
C ASN A 356 61.82 -17.30 -14.90
N LYS A 357 62.75 -16.35 -14.66
CA LYS A 357 62.52 -14.92 -14.82
C LYS A 357 63.71 -14.26 -15.50
N ALA A 358 63.47 -13.31 -16.41
CA ALA A 358 64.50 -12.50 -17.02
C ALA A 358 64.01 -11.06 -17.24
N ASN A 359 64.87 -10.07 -17.00
CA ASN A 359 64.50 -8.67 -17.18
C ASN A 359 64.12 -8.35 -18.63
N ASN A 360 64.74 -9.05 -19.60
CA ASN A 360 64.39 -8.96 -21.01
C ASN A 360 64.78 -10.27 -21.69
N ALA A 361 63.86 -10.88 -22.42
CA ALA A 361 64.10 -12.09 -23.21
C ALA A 361 63.94 -11.81 -24.70
N TYR A 362 64.70 -12.50 -25.54
CA TYR A 362 64.56 -12.42 -26.99
C TYR A 362 63.88 -13.69 -27.52
N SER A 363 62.94 -13.52 -28.45
CA SER A 363 62.31 -14.63 -29.17
C SER A 363 62.92 -14.76 -30.56
N ASP A 364 63.68 -15.84 -30.80
CA ASP A 364 64.22 -16.13 -32.14
C ASP A 364 63.13 -16.50 -33.16
N ILE A 365 61.98 -17.00 -32.69
CA ILE A 365 60.85 -17.40 -33.55
C ILE A 365 60.11 -16.18 -34.11
N TYR A 366 59.94 -15.14 -33.28
CA TYR A 366 59.16 -13.96 -33.63
C TYR A 366 60.01 -12.70 -33.83
N HIS A 367 61.33 -12.79 -33.63
CA HIS A 367 62.30 -11.68 -33.71
C HIS A 367 61.89 -10.45 -32.88
N VAL A 368 61.43 -10.69 -31.65
CA VAL A 368 60.98 -9.65 -30.71
C VAL A 368 61.64 -9.79 -29.34
N TRP A 369 61.77 -8.66 -28.66
CA TRP A 369 62.14 -8.56 -27.26
C TRP A 369 60.89 -8.56 -26.36
N MET A 370 61.02 -9.19 -25.21
CA MET A 370 59.96 -9.42 -24.23
C MET A 370 60.47 -8.97 -22.85
N SER A 371 60.16 -7.74 -22.46
CA SER A 371 60.52 -7.20 -21.15
C SER A 371 59.82 -7.99 -20.04
N TYR A 372 60.48 -8.13 -18.89
CA TYR A 372 59.94 -8.75 -17.67
C TYR A 372 59.40 -10.16 -17.92
N TRP A 373 60.21 -10.97 -18.59
CA TRP A 373 59.88 -12.34 -18.97
C TRP A 373 59.75 -13.25 -17.74
N MET A 374 58.68 -14.04 -17.72
CA MET A 374 58.39 -15.05 -16.70
C MET A 374 57.87 -16.32 -17.37
N ALA A 375 58.74 -17.30 -17.66
CA ALA A 375 58.30 -18.55 -18.28
C ALA A 375 57.44 -19.35 -17.31
N PHE A 376 56.37 -20.00 -17.80
CA PHE A 376 55.53 -20.89 -17.00
C PHE A 376 55.30 -22.26 -17.65
N TYR A 377 55.59 -22.41 -18.95
CA TYR A 377 55.35 -23.65 -19.68
C TYR A 377 56.39 -23.85 -20.80
N TYR A 378 56.77 -25.11 -21.04
CA TYR A 378 57.66 -25.49 -22.13
C TYR A 378 56.87 -26.22 -23.22
N GLU A 379 56.79 -25.62 -24.41
CA GLU A 379 56.09 -26.20 -25.55
C GLU A 379 57.04 -27.05 -26.39
N LYS A 380 56.80 -28.37 -26.37
CA LYS A 380 57.66 -29.37 -27.01
C LYS A 380 57.66 -29.27 -28.53
N GLU A 381 56.53 -28.97 -29.15
CA GLU A 381 56.42 -28.93 -30.62
C GLU A 381 57.24 -27.79 -31.22
N THR A 382 57.36 -26.69 -30.48
CA THR A 382 58.07 -25.49 -30.92
C THR A 382 59.45 -25.36 -30.31
N ASN A 383 59.80 -26.29 -29.41
CA ASN A 383 61.03 -26.26 -28.62
C ASN A 383 61.25 -24.87 -27.97
N SER A 384 60.18 -24.29 -27.41
CA SER A 384 60.17 -22.91 -26.90
C SER A 384 59.38 -22.79 -25.60
N TYR A 385 59.68 -21.76 -24.81
CA TYR A 385 58.93 -21.47 -23.60
C TYR A 385 57.78 -20.51 -23.90
N TYR A 386 56.64 -20.74 -23.26
CA TYR A 386 55.59 -19.75 -23.08
C TYR A 386 55.77 -19.06 -21.73
N GLY A 387 55.56 -17.75 -21.74
CA GLY A 387 55.78 -16.92 -20.58
C GLY A 387 54.81 -15.77 -20.50
N ILE A 388 54.75 -15.18 -19.32
CA ILE A 388 54.13 -13.88 -19.08
C ILE A 388 55.19 -12.82 -19.35
N HIS A 389 54.84 -11.77 -20.09
CA HIS A 389 55.78 -10.69 -20.39
C HIS A 389 55.03 -9.38 -20.70
N GLU A 390 55.75 -8.26 -20.71
CA GLU A 390 55.24 -7.00 -21.25
C GLU A 390 54.93 -7.16 -22.74
N LEU A 391 54.02 -6.36 -23.31
CA LEU A 391 53.86 -6.27 -24.75
C LEU A 391 55.23 -6.35 -25.45
N PRO A 392 55.41 -7.21 -26.46
CA PRO A 392 56.69 -7.40 -27.10
C PRO A 392 57.05 -6.21 -27.98
N TYR A 393 58.34 -5.96 -28.17
CA TYR A 393 58.83 -4.90 -29.04
C TYR A 393 59.92 -5.43 -29.98
N TRP A 394 60.12 -4.77 -31.11
CA TRP A 394 61.27 -5.01 -31.98
C TRP A 394 62.02 -3.70 -32.22
N VAL A 395 63.24 -3.81 -32.75
CA VAL A 395 64.05 -2.66 -33.15
C VAL A 395 64.04 -2.61 -34.67
N SER A 396 63.57 -1.50 -35.25
CA SER A 396 63.57 -1.29 -36.69
C SER A 396 64.99 -1.09 -37.25
N GLY A 397 65.13 -1.14 -38.57
CA GLY A 397 66.45 -1.01 -39.23
C GLY A 397 67.14 0.35 -39.00
N ASP A 398 66.40 1.38 -38.61
CA ASP A 398 66.89 2.70 -38.20
C ASP A 398 67.10 2.83 -36.68
N GLY A 399 66.98 1.73 -35.92
CA GLY A 399 67.28 1.67 -34.49
C GLY A 399 66.13 2.05 -33.56
N GLN A 400 64.91 2.29 -34.07
CA GLN A 400 63.78 2.67 -33.23
C GLN A 400 63.12 1.46 -32.56
N LYS A 401 62.79 1.57 -31.27
CA LYS A 401 61.99 0.58 -30.55
C LYS A 401 60.52 0.73 -30.94
N ILE A 402 59.97 -0.28 -31.61
CA ILE A 402 58.56 -0.34 -31.98
C ILE A 402 57.86 -1.36 -31.10
N GLN A 403 56.82 -0.89 -30.41
CA GLN A 403 56.06 -1.64 -29.43
C GLN A 403 54.82 -2.27 -30.08
N ARG A 404 54.49 -3.52 -29.73
CA ARG A 404 53.21 -4.11 -30.13
C ARG A 404 52.04 -3.25 -29.59
N PRO A 405 50.98 -2.99 -30.37
CA PRO A 405 49.91 -2.08 -29.97
C PRO A 405 49.17 -2.53 -28.71
N ARG A 406 48.78 -1.58 -27.86
CA ARG A 406 47.97 -1.84 -26.65
C ARG A 406 46.56 -2.32 -26.97
N GLU A 407 46.04 -2.01 -28.15
CA GLU A 407 44.72 -2.43 -28.66
C GLU A 407 44.53 -3.95 -28.61
N PHE A 408 45.63 -4.71 -28.65
CA PHE A 408 45.61 -6.17 -28.61
C PHE A 408 45.32 -6.74 -27.23
N LEU A 409 45.47 -5.96 -26.16
CA LEU A 409 45.06 -6.39 -24.82
C LEU A 409 43.54 -6.59 -24.80
N GLY A 410 43.04 -7.56 -24.04
CA GLY A 410 41.63 -7.97 -23.98
C GLY A 410 41.18 -8.84 -25.14
N SER A 411 42.11 -9.33 -25.96
CA SER A 411 41.83 -10.30 -27.02
C SER A 411 43.08 -11.13 -27.34
N PRO A 412 42.94 -12.38 -27.79
CA PRO A 412 44.10 -13.21 -28.13
C PRO A 412 44.87 -12.63 -29.33
N HIS A 413 46.17 -12.35 -29.18
CA HIS A 413 47.05 -11.83 -30.24
C HIS A 413 48.51 -12.29 -30.13
N THR A 414 48.82 -13.27 -29.27
CA THR A 414 50.18 -13.81 -29.10
C THR A 414 50.33 -15.19 -29.76
N GLY A 415 51.56 -15.72 -29.72
CA GLY A 415 51.90 -17.09 -30.15
C GLY A 415 51.83 -18.14 -29.04
N GLY A 416 51.11 -17.87 -27.94
CA GLY A 416 50.97 -18.78 -26.78
C GLY A 416 51.30 -18.13 -25.45
N CYS A 417 52.16 -17.10 -25.47
CA CYS A 417 52.49 -16.29 -24.30
C CYS A 417 51.31 -15.44 -23.78
N VAL A 418 51.47 -14.88 -22.58
CA VAL A 418 50.51 -13.97 -21.97
C VAL A 418 51.14 -12.59 -21.87
N SER A 419 50.71 -11.66 -22.72
CA SER A 419 51.22 -10.30 -22.74
C SER A 419 50.43 -9.39 -21.78
N LEU A 420 51.14 -8.55 -21.04
CA LEU A 420 50.61 -7.51 -20.15
C LEU A 420 50.91 -6.11 -20.69
N ASP A 421 50.16 -5.10 -20.25
CA ASP A 421 50.41 -3.71 -20.63
C ASP A 421 51.79 -3.21 -20.15
N ILE A 422 52.26 -2.16 -20.78
CA ILE A 422 53.52 -1.48 -20.48
C ILE A 422 53.50 -0.98 -19.03
N GLY A 423 54.52 -1.36 -18.26
CA GLY A 423 54.63 -1.05 -16.83
C GLY A 423 53.89 -2.02 -15.90
N ILE A 424 52.76 -2.61 -16.32
CA ILE A 424 52.05 -3.63 -15.54
C ILE A 424 52.87 -4.91 -15.44
N ALA A 425 53.53 -5.31 -16.53
CA ALA A 425 54.41 -6.47 -16.51
C ALA A 425 55.52 -6.37 -15.45
N LYS A 426 56.06 -5.17 -15.23
CA LYS A 426 57.05 -4.92 -14.17
C LYS A 426 56.44 -5.15 -12.79
N GLN A 427 55.21 -4.70 -12.54
CA GLN A 427 54.54 -4.90 -11.25
C GLN A 427 54.35 -6.39 -10.96
N VAL A 428 53.85 -7.16 -11.93
CA VAL A 428 53.68 -8.61 -11.81
C VAL A 428 55.03 -9.30 -11.64
N TYR A 429 56.05 -8.86 -12.37
CA TYR A 429 57.41 -9.37 -12.26
C TYR A 429 58.01 -9.10 -10.89
N ASP A 430 57.96 -7.88 -10.37
CA ASP A 430 58.52 -7.57 -9.06
C ASP A 430 57.75 -8.27 -7.92
N TRP A 431 56.43 -8.44 -8.08
CA TRP A 431 55.57 -9.09 -7.09
C TRP A 431 55.75 -10.62 -7.05
N SER A 432 56.10 -11.26 -8.16
CA SER A 432 56.19 -12.73 -8.27
C SER A 432 57.59 -13.29 -8.01
N GLU A 433 57.66 -14.58 -7.69
CA GLU A 433 58.91 -15.33 -7.53
C GLU A 433 58.93 -16.59 -8.41
N THR A 434 60.12 -17.12 -8.74
CA THR A 434 60.23 -18.43 -9.40
C THR A 434 59.61 -19.50 -8.50
N GLY A 435 58.81 -20.40 -9.09
CA GLY A 435 58.00 -21.38 -8.38
C GLY A 435 56.60 -20.89 -8.00
N LEU A 436 56.28 -19.60 -8.20
CA LEU A 436 54.93 -19.09 -7.95
C LEU A 436 53.89 -19.84 -8.81
N PRO A 437 52.82 -20.40 -8.21
CA PRO A 437 51.77 -21.09 -8.97
C PRO A 437 51.06 -20.17 -9.97
N VAL A 438 50.76 -20.72 -11.14
CA VAL A 438 49.99 -20.07 -12.20
C VAL A 438 48.87 -21.00 -12.64
N TYR A 439 47.63 -20.62 -12.38
CA TYR A 439 46.43 -21.37 -12.79
C TYR A 439 45.82 -20.70 -14.02
N ILE A 440 45.67 -21.46 -15.10
CA ILE A 440 45.12 -20.96 -16.36
C ILE A 440 43.80 -21.66 -16.68
N TYR A 441 42.73 -20.87 -16.70
CA TYR A 441 41.35 -21.27 -16.98
C TYR A 441 40.91 -20.82 -18.37
N ASP A 442 39.80 -21.39 -18.83
CA ASP A 442 39.27 -21.13 -20.17
C ASP A 442 38.58 -19.78 -20.34
#